data_AF-A0A8J7JVR0-F1
#
_entry.id   AF-A0A8J7JVR0-F1
#
_cell.length_a   1.000
_cell.length_b   1.000
_cell.length_c   1.000
_cell.angle_alpha   90.00
_cell.angle_beta   90.00
_cell.angle_gamma   90.00
#
_symmetry.space_group_name_H-M   'P 1'
#
loop_
_entity.id
_entity.type
_entity.pdbx_description
1 polymer ?
#
loop_
_entity_poly.entity_id
_entity_poly.type
_entity_poly.pdbx_seq_one_letter_code
_entity_poly.pdbx_strand_id
1 'polypeptide(L)'
;MAKTVYANGSRAYAAWFNAIQNLVFDDQDIDGHYPRLTDDELSNAAGQIKQEWRTFRDVLKVTAGIGLSINHTGGAITLPNGAITTIAPGALALPDNSTSFVFISTTGVVSTAILRPVASVPLAQVTTVAGVVTAIVPAFPRDAQPVLPRAEAIRVFGGSGDQGDYLLTTTATFNQGEYYFRNFTIESAATLTISAGAKIHISGTCTINGTINVTTSLAGAGARTLAYANTIIVANPGLGSGLGGEVFGGSAYNYFLNPIGSSGANGTIFLTAVGTGGSGSKGGDAGGTLIFDCAGAFILGSTGSILARGGNAVVGTLGTSSGTLGGSGGGSGGLVLVKSLISITLQAGSTVDVRGGNGSNAVGGTGSSGSFGGGGGGGGHGAFLSPNNSPSGTILLTGGTAGTSTGTGYAGGGGGGFGGAGGSHQGAGVAGLLTNRTLLPVG
;
A
#
# COMPACT_ATOMS: atom_id res chain seq x y z
N MET A 1 35.06 18.60 44.66
CA MET A 1 35.78 18.78 45.93
C MET A 1 37.26 18.82 45.56
N ALA A 2 37.98 19.92 45.78
CA ALA A 2 39.39 19.98 45.39
C ALA A 2 40.18 18.79 45.95
N LYS A 3 41.18 18.32 45.19
CA LYS A 3 42.05 17.21 45.59
C LYS A 3 42.60 17.39 46.99
N THR A 4 42.49 16.36 47.84
CA THR A 4 42.94 16.44 49.22
C THR A 4 44.47 16.45 49.27
N VAL A 5 45.06 17.52 49.82
CA VAL A 5 46.50 17.62 50.06
C VAL A 5 46.80 17.20 51.49
N TYR A 6 47.54 16.10 51.66
CA TYR A 6 47.93 15.60 52.98
C TYR A 6 49.26 16.21 53.44
N ALA A 7 49.28 16.76 54.66
CA ALA A 7 50.51 17.09 55.38
C ALA A 7 50.95 15.93 56.28
N ASN A 8 52.22 15.92 56.70
CA ASN A 8 52.71 14.88 57.61
C ASN A 8 51.85 14.83 58.91
N GLY A 9 51.39 13.63 59.27
CA GLY A 9 50.48 13.40 60.41
C GLY A 9 48.98 13.55 60.12
N SER A 10 48.59 13.89 58.88
CA SER A 10 47.18 13.99 58.50
C SER A 10 46.49 12.63 58.51
N ARG A 11 45.23 12.60 58.95
CA ARG A 11 44.39 11.39 58.93
C ARG A 11 43.60 11.32 57.63
N ALA A 12 43.65 10.18 56.94
CA ALA A 12 42.78 9.88 55.81
C ALA A 12 41.47 9.25 56.32
N TYR A 13 40.35 9.65 55.73
CA TYR A 13 39.01 9.17 56.09
C TYR A 13 38.46 8.27 54.99
N ALA A 14 37.50 7.40 55.33
CA ALA A 14 36.90 6.44 54.40
C ALA A 14 36.38 7.08 53.11
N ALA A 15 35.89 8.33 53.16
CA ALA A 15 35.42 9.05 51.98
C ALA A 15 36.53 9.27 50.93
N TRP A 16 37.76 9.58 51.37
CA TRP A 16 38.90 9.73 50.45
C TRP A 16 39.29 8.39 49.84
N PHE A 17 39.39 7.34 50.65
CA PHE A 17 39.69 5.99 50.17
C PHE A 17 38.67 5.49 49.14
N ASN A 18 37.38 5.73 49.38
CA ASN A 18 36.32 5.35 48.45
C ASN A 18 36.41 6.17 47.14
N ALA A 19 36.79 7.44 47.21
CA ALA A 19 36.96 8.28 46.03
C ALA A 19 38.10 7.80 45.13
N ILE A 20 39.27 7.47 45.71
CA ILE A 20 40.42 6.99 44.93
C ILE A 20 40.25 5.56 44.38
N GLN A 21 39.28 4.79 44.88
CA GLN A 21 38.94 3.47 44.37
C GLN A 21 38.02 3.53 43.14
N ASN A 22 37.37 4.67 42.88
CA ASN A 22 36.49 4.86 41.73
C ASN A 22 37.06 5.91 40.78
N LEU A 23 38.07 5.51 40.01
CA LEU A 23 38.83 6.39 39.13
C LEU A 23 37.96 6.96 37.99
N VAL A 24 37.99 8.27 37.81
CA VAL A 24 37.32 8.99 36.70
C VAL A 24 38.36 9.79 35.91
N PHE A 25 38.33 9.71 34.58
CA PHE A 25 39.28 10.41 33.70
C PHE A 25 38.56 11.56 32.98
N ASP A 26 38.54 12.75 33.57
CA ASP A 26 37.75 13.89 33.08
C ASP A 26 38.43 15.26 33.23
N ASP A 27 39.74 15.27 33.48
CA ASP A 27 40.56 16.48 33.64
C ASP A 27 40.21 17.35 34.87
N GLN A 28 39.44 16.82 35.83
CA GLN A 28 39.14 17.53 37.07
C GLN A 28 40.20 17.30 38.15
N ASP A 29 40.58 18.37 38.86
CA ASP A 29 41.51 18.31 40.00
C ASP A 29 40.78 18.03 41.32
N ILE A 30 40.18 16.84 41.40
CA ILE A 30 39.41 16.37 42.56
C ILE A 30 39.82 14.93 42.90
N ASP A 31 39.63 14.50 44.14
CA ASP A 31 40.04 13.13 44.55
C ASP A 31 39.31 12.06 43.73
N GLY A 32 40.06 11.06 43.26
CA GLY A 32 39.55 10.02 42.36
C GLY A 32 39.52 10.41 40.89
N HIS A 33 39.76 11.67 40.54
CA HIS A 33 39.78 12.15 39.17
C HIS A 33 41.21 12.35 38.65
N TYR A 34 41.41 12.02 37.37
CA TYR A 34 42.70 12.05 36.69
C TYR A 34 42.58 12.75 35.34
N PRO A 35 43.70 13.31 34.81
CA PRO A 35 43.76 13.77 33.43
C PRO A 35 43.32 12.67 32.47
N ARG A 36 42.63 13.04 31.39
CA ARG A 36 42.25 12.10 30.35
C ARG A 36 43.48 11.41 29.78
N LEU A 37 43.37 10.10 29.61
CA LEU A 37 44.38 9.31 28.92
C LEU A 37 44.49 9.77 27.47
N THR A 38 45.71 10.09 27.05
CA THR A 38 46.09 10.40 25.69
C THR A 38 46.55 9.14 24.96
N ASP A 39 46.59 9.17 23.63
CA ASP A 39 47.02 8.00 22.84
C ASP A 39 48.47 7.59 23.18
N ASP A 40 49.35 8.56 23.47
CA ASP A 40 50.77 8.31 23.75
C ASP A 40 51.01 7.60 25.10
N GLU A 41 50.08 7.73 26.04
CA GLU A 41 50.13 7.05 27.34
C GLU A 41 49.69 5.58 27.27
N LEU A 42 49.10 5.17 26.14
CA LEU A 42 48.68 3.79 25.91
C LEU A 42 49.75 3.01 25.13
N SER A 43 50.13 1.85 25.65
CA SER A 43 51.15 0.98 25.04
C SER A 43 50.69 0.34 23.74
N ASN A 44 51.58 0.30 22.74
CA ASN A 44 51.39 -0.46 21.49
C ASN A 44 51.78 -1.95 21.61
N ALA A 45 52.19 -2.42 22.80
CA ALA A 45 52.57 -3.82 22.99
C ALA A 45 51.36 -4.76 22.79
N ALA A 46 51.62 -5.99 22.37
CA ALA A 46 50.60 -7.02 22.24
C ALA A 46 49.93 -7.29 23.61
N GLY A 47 48.60 -7.48 23.60
CA GLY A 47 47.79 -7.67 24.81
C GLY A 47 47.44 -6.39 25.57
N GLN A 48 47.71 -5.21 24.98
CA GLN A 48 47.33 -3.91 25.55
C GLN A 48 46.14 -3.32 24.80
N ILE A 49 45.30 -2.57 25.51
CA ILE A 49 44.00 -2.09 25.00
C ILE A 49 44.10 -1.32 23.68
N LYS A 50 45.17 -0.53 23.47
CA LYS A 50 45.39 0.20 22.22
C LYS A 50 45.66 -0.73 21.05
N GLN A 51 46.49 -1.74 21.25
CA GLN A 51 46.81 -2.71 20.20
C GLN A 51 45.63 -3.66 19.93
N GLU A 52 44.91 -4.06 20.96
CA GLU A 52 43.68 -4.87 20.83
C GLU A 52 42.59 -4.09 20.11
N TRP A 53 42.36 -2.83 20.46
CA TRP A 53 41.42 -1.95 19.78
C TRP A 53 41.81 -1.74 18.32
N ARG A 54 43.09 -1.50 18.01
CA ARG A 54 43.57 -1.38 16.63
C ARG A 54 43.36 -2.68 15.85
N THR A 55 43.64 -3.83 16.46
CA THR A 55 43.46 -5.15 15.85
C THR A 55 41.99 -5.38 15.55
N PHE A 56 41.11 -5.14 16.51
CA PHE A 56 39.64 -5.23 16.35
C PHE A 56 39.14 -4.26 15.27
N ARG A 57 39.55 -2.99 15.33
CA ARG A 57 39.17 -1.96 14.38
C ARG A 57 39.61 -2.30 12.96
N ASP A 58 40.81 -2.84 12.79
CA ASP A 58 41.42 -3.08 11.48
C ASP A 58 41.10 -4.47 10.89
N VAL A 59 40.16 -5.22 11.49
CA VAL A 59 39.54 -6.41 10.90
C VAL A 59 38.85 -6.04 9.57
N LEU A 60 39.08 -6.83 8.51
CA LEU A 60 38.53 -6.64 7.15
C LEU A 60 38.82 -5.26 6.51
N LYS A 61 39.86 -4.56 6.98
CA LYS A 61 40.28 -3.27 6.45
C LYS A 61 40.83 -3.44 5.03
N VAL A 62 40.36 -2.57 4.13
CA VAL A 62 40.89 -2.44 2.77
C VAL A 62 41.98 -1.38 2.75
N THR A 63 43.12 -1.69 2.12
CA THR A 63 44.24 -0.77 1.89
C THR A 63 44.70 -0.83 0.44
N ALA A 64 45.41 0.20 -0.02
CA ALA A 64 45.98 0.20 -1.37
C ALA A 64 47.12 -0.81 -1.47
N GLY A 65 47.16 -1.55 -2.57
CA GLY A 65 48.28 -2.40 -2.97
C GLY A 65 49.19 -1.67 -3.97
N ILE A 66 49.93 -2.45 -4.75
CA ILE A 66 50.78 -1.92 -5.83
C ILE A 66 49.93 -1.77 -7.10
N GLY A 67 50.01 -0.62 -7.78
CA GLY A 67 49.27 -0.35 -9.01
C GLY A 67 47.75 -0.36 -8.80
N LEU A 68 47.05 -1.14 -9.62
CA LEU A 68 45.59 -1.32 -9.58
C LEU A 68 45.15 -2.45 -8.64
N SER A 69 45.84 -2.65 -7.52
CA SER A 69 45.48 -3.67 -6.54
C SER A 69 45.09 -3.06 -5.20
N ILE A 70 44.26 -3.78 -4.46
CA ILE A 70 43.99 -3.53 -3.06
C ILE A 70 44.32 -4.76 -2.24
N ASN A 71 44.66 -4.55 -0.98
CA ASN A 71 44.79 -5.59 0.02
C ASN A 71 43.61 -5.51 0.99
N HIS A 72 43.19 -6.64 1.54
CA HIS A 72 42.25 -6.69 2.65
C HIS A 72 42.80 -7.57 3.77
N THR A 73 42.61 -7.16 5.02
CA THR A 73 42.92 -7.99 6.19
C THR A 73 41.87 -9.08 6.36
N GLY A 74 42.25 -10.20 6.99
CA GLY A 74 41.31 -11.26 7.33
C GLY A 74 40.40 -10.89 8.50
N GLY A 75 39.39 -11.72 8.75
CA GLY A 75 38.42 -11.49 9.83
C GLY A 75 37.29 -12.50 9.84
N ALA A 76 36.53 -12.55 10.94
CA ALA A 76 35.27 -13.29 11.00
C ALA A 76 34.10 -12.34 10.77
N ILE A 77 33.08 -12.78 10.02
CA ILE A 77 31.87 -11.98 9.76
C ILE A 77 30.63 -12.86 9.68
N THR A 78 29.50 -12.33 10.14
CA THR A 78 28.17 -12.93 9.93
C THR A 78 27.65 -12.53 8.55
N LEU A 79 27.42 -13.51 7.68
CA LEU A 79 26.86 -13.33 6.35
C LEU A 79 25.36 -13.02 6.41
N PRO A 80 24.76 -12.50 5.32
CA PRO A 80 23.32 -12.19 5.27
C PRO A 80 22.37 -13.37 5.56
N ASN A 81 22.85 -14.61 5.44
CA ASN A 81 22.11 -15.83 5.79
C ASN A 81 22.27 -16.24 7.27
N GLY A 82 22.97 -15.45 8.09
CA GLY A 82 23.23 -15.73 9.50
C GLY A 82 24.45 -16.62 9.77
N ALA A 83 25.12 -17.16 8.75
CA ALA A 83 26.30 -17.98 8.93
C ALA A 83 27.53 -17.11 9.27
N ILE A 84 28.31 -17.51 10.27
CA ILE A 84 29.61 -16.88 10.55
C ILE A 84 30.66 -17.51 9.64
N THR A 85 31.40 -16.69 8.89
CA THR A 85 32.48 -17.15 8.01
C THR A 85 33.79 -16.44 8.33
N THR A 86 34.91 -17.14 8.12
CA THR A 86 36.25 -16.58 8.27
C THR A 86 36.80 -16.21 6.89
N ILE A 87 37.13 -14.93 6.74
CA ILE A 87 37.76 -14.36 5.55
C ILE A 87 39.27 -14.38 5.74
N ALA A 88 39.97 -15.03 4.82
CA ALA A 88 41.42 -14.96 4.76
C ALA A 88 41.87 -13.59 4.21
N PRO A 89 43.00 -13.04 4.67
CA PRO A 89 43.58 -11.86 4.04
C PRO A 89 43.95 -12.16 2.58
N GLY A 90 43.84 -11.15 1.72
CA GLY A 90 44.12 -11.33 0.30
C GLY A 90 44.25 -10.02 -0.46
N ALA A 91 44.46 -10.15 -1.77
CA ALA A 91 44.55 -9.03 -2.70
C ALA A 91 43.54 -9.18 -3.83
N LEU A 92 43.02 -8.05 -4.32
CA LEU A 92 42.10 -8.00 -5.45
C LEU A 92 42.60 -6.98 -6.47
N ALA A 93 42.53 -7.34 -7.74
CA ALA A 93 42.77 -6.43 -8.85
C ALA A 93 41.53 -5.56 -9.10
N LEU A 94 41.75 -4.33 -9.52
CA LEU A 94 40.73 -3.34 -9.84
C LEU A 94 40.86 -2.91 -11.31
N PRO A 95 39.75 -2.52 -11.96
CA PRO A 95 39.82 -1.88 -13.27
C PRO A 95 40.50 -0.51 -13.16
N ASP A 96 41.24 -0.09 -14.18
CA ASP A 96 41.75 1.29 -14.27
C ASP A 96 40.62 2.30 -14.49
N ASN A 97 40.82 3.54 -14.06
CA ASN A 97 39.89 4.66 -14.26
C ASN A 97 38.44 4.32 -13.85
N SER A 98 38.27 3.67 -12.70
CA SER A 98 36.97 3.18 -12.24
C SER A 98 36.72 3.48 -10.76
N THR A 99 35.43 3.49 -10.40
CA THR A 99 35.00 3.41 -9.00
C THR A 99 34.42 2.03 -8.78
N SER A 100 35.06 1.25 -7.92
CA SER A 100 34.68 -0.12 -7.59
C SER A 100 34.26 -0.24 -6.12
N PHE A 101 33.21 -1.01 -5.86
CA PHE A 101 32.82 -1.44 -4.53
C PHE A 101 33.51 -2.76 -4.20
N VAL A 102 34.16 -2.80 -3.04
CA VAL A 102 34.75 -3.99 -2.45
C VAL A 102 33.78 -4.52 -1.42
N PHE A 103 33.42 -5.79 -1.50
CA PHE A 103 32.40 -6.39 -0.64
C PHE A 103 32.67 -7.87 -0.40
N ILE A 104 32.04 -8.43 0.63
CA ILE A 104 31.97 -9.87 0.87
C ILE A 104 30.64 -10.36 0.32
N SER A 105 30.68 -11.30 -0.62
CA SER A 105 29.49 -11.91 -1.24
C SER A 105 28.72 -12.78 -0.25
N THR A 106 27.51 -13.21 -0.61
CA THR A 106 26.69 -14.14 0.18
C THR A 106 27.34 -15.50 0.41
N THR A 107 28.36 -15.85 -0.36
CA THR A 107 29.14 -17.08 -0.20
C THR A 107 30.40 -16.89 0.66
N GLY A 108 30.65 -15.69 1.17
CA GLY A 108 31.82 -15.40 2.00
C GLY A 108 33.10 -15.11 1.22
N VAL A 109 33.01 -14.81 -0.08
CA VAL A 109 34.18 -14.45 -0.90
C VAL A 109 34.27 -12.93 -1.03
N VAL A 110 35.46 -12.36 -0.84
CA VAL A 110 35.73 -10.94 -1.10
C VAL A 110 35.80 -10.71 -2.60
N SER A 111 35.06 -9.74 -3.11
CA SER A 111 34.93 -9.46 -4.53
C SER A 111 34.79 -7.97 -4.80
N THR A 112 34.93 -7.59 -6.06
CA THR A 112 34.79 -6.20 -6.52
C THR A 112 33.77 -6.09 -7.65
N ALA A 113 33.05 -4.97 -7.70
CA ALA A 113 32.13 -4.66 -8.79
C ALA A 113 31.94 -3.14 -8.93
N ILE A 114 31.65 -2.66 -10.14
CA ILE A 114 31.37 -1.23 -10.40
C ILE A 114 30.04 -0.81 -9.77
N LEU A 115 29.08 -1.74 -9.68
CA LEU A 115 27.81 -1.56 -8.98
C LEU A 115 27.78 -2.40 -7.71
N ARG A 116 27.18 -1.86 -6.65
CA ARG A 116 27.06 -2.55 -5.36
C ARG A 116 26.07 -3.73 -5.48
N PRO A 117 26.44 -4.95 -5.09
CA PRO A 117 25.53 -6.09 -5.11
C PRO A 117 24.38 -5.97 -4.11
N VAL A 118 23.25 -6.60 -4.46
CA VAL A 118 21.99 -6.55 -3.68
C VAL A 118 22.11 -7.23 -2.31
N ALA A 119 22.88 -8.31 -2.21
CA ALA A 119 23.14 -9.02 -0.95
C ALA A 119 24.66 -9.19 -0.78
N SER A 120 25.27 -8.31 0.00
CA SER A 120 26.70 -8.35 0.31
C SER A 120 27.01 -7.54 1.56
N VAL A 121 28.17 -7.79 2.14
CA VAL A 121 28.70 -6.96 3.22
C VAL A 121 29.73 -5.99 2.62
N PRO A 122 29.44 -4.68 2.51
CA PRO A 122 30.32 -3.73 1.84
C PRO A 122 31.54 -3.41 2.72
N LEU A 123 32.75 -3.43 2.16
CA LEU A 123 33.99 -3.13 2.86
C LEU A 123 34.48 -1.70 2.56
N ALA A 124 34.59 -1.35 1.29
CA ALA A 124 35.09 -0.05 0.84
C ALA A 124 34.59 0.31 -0.57
N GLN A 125 34.64 1.59 -0.89
CA GLN A 125 34.58 2.12 -2.23
C GLN A 125 35.98 2.59 -2.62
N VAL A 126 36.49 2.10 -3.75
CA VAL A 126 37.85 2.36 -4.21
C VAL A 126 37.79 3.05 -5.56
N THR A 127 38.56 4.13 -5.71
CA THR A 127 38.72 4.84 -6.99
C THR A 127 40.13 4.65 -7.50
N THR A 128 40.24 4.31 -8.78
CA THR A 128 41.50 4.18 -9.50
C THR A 128 41.58 5.22 -10.61
N VAL A 129 42.78 5.76 -10.84
CA VAL A 129 43.07 6.68 -11.96
C VAL A 129 44.51 6.44 -12.40
N ALA A 130 44.74 6.37 -13.72
CA ALA A 130 46.07 6.27 -14.31
C ALA A 130 46.95 5.14 -13.72
N GLY A 131 46.37 3.95 -13.56
CA GLY A 131 47.10 2.76 -13.13
C GLY A 131 47.36 2.66 -11.63
N VAL A 132 46.79 3.55 -10.81
CA VAL A 132 46.96 3.54 -9.34
C VAL A 132 45.64 3.74 -8.60
N VAL A 133 45.58 3.24 -7.36
CA VAL A 133 44.49 3.56 -6.41
C VAL A 133 44.67 4.97 -5.88
N THR A 134 43.70 5.86 -6.14
CA THR A 134 43.75 7.27 -5.73
C THR A 134 42.90 7.58 -4.50
N ALA A 135 41.87 6.78 -4.23
CA ALA A 135 41.04 6.96 -3.04
C ALA A 135 40.47 5.62 -2.54
N ILE A 136 40.41 5.47 -1.22
CA ILE A 136 39.70 4.38 -0.54
C ILE A 136 38.80 5.02 0.51
N VAL A 137 37.49 4.88 0.33
CA VAL A 137 36.47 5.35 1.26
C VAL A 137 35.89 4.12 1.97
N PRO A 138 36.08 3.94 3.28
CA PRO A 138 35.46 2.84 4.02
C PRO A 138 33.93 2.91 3.91
N ALA A 139 33.29 1.78 3.58
CA ALA A 139 31.83 1.71 3.45
C ALA A 139 31.14 1.20 4.73
N PHE A 140 31.93 0.76 5.72
CA PHE A 140 31.48 0.38 7.05
C PHE A 140 31.51 1.58 8.01
N PRO A 141 30.38 2.04 8.57
CA PRO A 141 30.41 2.69 9.88
C PRO A 141 30.77 1.59 10.90
N ARG A 142 32.02 1.57 11.38
CA ARG A 142 32.57 0.44 12.17
C ARG A 142 31.95 0.28 13.55
N ASP A 143 31.14 1.25 13.97
CA ASP A 143 30.55 1.36 15.30
C ASP A 143 29.13 0.77 15.35
N ALA A 144 28.59 0.40 14.18
CA ALA A 144 27.31 -0.25 14.07
C ALA A 144 27.43 -1.33 13.00
N GLN A 145 27.06 -2.57 13.34
CA GLN A 145 26.71 -3.57 12.34
C GLN A 145 25.20 -3.52 12.04
N PRO A 146 24.62 -2.49 11.39
CA PRO A 146 23.43 -2.74 10.64
C PRO A 146 23.90 -3.30 9.30
N VAL A 147 23.44 -4.50 8.98
CA VAL A 147 22.95 -4.75 7.62
C VAL A 147 21.97 -3.60 7.35
N LEU A 148 22.44 -2.50 6.77
CA LEU A 148 21.59 -1.34 6.52
C LEU A 148 20.61 -1.75 5.42
N PRO A 149 19.30 -1.87 5.73
CA PRO A 149 18.32 -2.04 4.68
C PRO A 149 18.34 -0.76 3.84
N ARG A 150 18.27 -0.86 2.51
CA ARG A 150 18.01 0.33 1.67
C ARG A 150 16.70 0.97 2.14
N ALA A 151 16.48 2.25 1.83
CA ALA A 151 15.19 2.92 2.05
C ALA A 151 13.99 2.16 1.43
N GLU A 152 14.25 1.27 0.47
CA GLU A 152 13.30 0.35 -0.18
C GLU A 152 12.89 -0.85 0.70
N ALA A 153 13.59 -1.12 1.81
CA ALA A 153 13.35 -2.25 2.70
C ALA A 153 12.57 -1.88 3.97
N ILE A 154 12.06 -0.65 4.07
CA ILE A 154 11.11 -0.26 5.12
C ILE A 154 9.73 -0.81 4.74
N ARG A 155 9.34 -1.86 5.48
CA ARG A 155 8.11 -2.68 5.47
C ARG A 155 8.11 -3.92 4.58
N VAL A 156 8.90 -4.92 4.97
CA VAL A 156 8.43 -6.31 4.94
C VAL A 156 7.75 -6.59 6.29
N PHE A 157 6.46 -6.29 6.42
CA PHE A 157 5.63 -6.82 7.50
C PHE A 157 4.59 -7.74 6.87
N GLY A 158 4.73 -9.05 7.11
CA GLY A 158 3.68 -10.06 6.87
C GLY A 158 3.25 -10.20 5.41
N GLY A 159 4.10 -10.73 4.54
CA GLY A 159 3.71 -11.01 3.15
C GLY A 159 2.92 -12.32 3.03
N SER A 160 1.84 -12.30 2.24
CA SER A 160 0.95 -13.39 1.81
C SER A 160 1.62 -14.60 1.12
N GLY A 161 2.95 -14.62 1.00
CA GLY A 161 3.72 -15.58 0.20
C GLY A 161 4.10 -15.08 -1.20
N ASP A 162 3.60 -13.92 -1.64
CA ASP A 162 3.79 -13.43 -3.03
C ASP A 162 4.96 -12.42 -3.20
N GLN A 163 6.03 -12.61 -2.43
CA GLN A 163 7.11 -11.63 -2.29
C GLN A 163 8.04 -11.65 -3.52
N GLY A 164 7.91 -10.67 -4.41
CA GLY A 164 8.76 -10.55 -5.59
C GLY A 164 8.14 -9.71 -6.70
N ASP A 165 8.68 -9.81 -7.91
CA ASP A 165 8.02 -9.24 -9.08
C ASP A 165 6.83 -10.11 -9.47
N TYR A 166 5.67 -9.48 -9.62
CA TYR A 166 4.48 -10.13 -10.12
C TYR A 166 4.24 -9.73 -11.57
N LEU A 167 4.08 -10.75 -12.42
CA LEU A 167 3.76 -10.58 -13.83
C LEU A 167 2.53 -11.44 -14.14
N LEU A 168 1.44 -10.79 -14.52
CA LEU A 168 0.23 -11.45 -14.98
C LEU A 168 0.13 -11.37 -16.51
N THR A 169 0.12 -12.53 -17.16
CA THR A 169 0.02 -12.66 -18.62
C THR A 169 -1.34 -13.21 -19.10
N THR A 170 -2.14 -13.78 -18.19
CA THR A 170 -3.44 -14.38 -18.49
C THR A 170 -4.50 -13.92 -17.48
N THR A 171 -5.11 -14.82 -16.72
CA THR A 171 -6.17 -14.50 -15.76
C THR A 171 -5.79 -14.95 -14.36
N ALA A 172 -6.05 -14.11 -13.37
CA ALA A 172 -5.87 -14.47 -11.96
C ALA A 172 -6.99 -13.87 -11.10
N THR A 173 -7.17 -14.41 -9.90
CA THR A 173 -8.12 -13.91 -8.91
C THR A 173 -7.41 -13.64 -7.60
N PHE A 174 -7.62 -12.44 -7.07
CA PHE A 174 -7.17 -12.01 -5.76
C PHE A 174 -8.37 -11.97 -4.79
N ASN A 175 -8.30 -12.73 -3.70
CA ASN A 175 -9.34 -12.87 -2.67
C ASN A 175 -8.86 -12.76 -1.21
N GLN A 176 -7.56 -12.50 -0.97
CA GLN A 176 -6.97 -12.38 0.37
C GLN A 176 -7.06 -10.96 0.98
N GLY A 177 -7.46 -9.96 0.19
CA GLY A 177 -7.64 -8.58 0.63
C GLY A 177 -6.36 -7.74 0.68
N GLU A 178 -5.19 -8.28 0.99
CA GLU A 178 -3.93 -7.52 1.03
C GLU A 178 -2.76 -8.27 0.39
N TYR A 179 -1.96 -7.58 -0.43
CA TYR A 179 -0.87 -8.15 -1.23
C TYR A 179 0.39 -7.28 -1.22
N TYR A 180 1.55 -7.91 -1.40
CA TYR A 180 2.86 -7.25 -1.33
C TYR A 180 3.76 -7.70 -2.48
N PHE A 181 4.25 -6.75 -3.28
CA PHE A 181 5.10 -7.01 -4.44
C PHE A 181 6.29 -6.06 -4.50
N ARG A 182 7.35 -6.48 -5.20
CA ARG A 182 8.45 -5.58 -5.61
C ARG A 182 8.03 -4.78 -6.82
N ASN A 183 7.79 -5.44 -7.95
CA ASN A 183 7.15 -4.83 -9.12
C ASN A 183 5.83 -5.54 -9.41
N PHE A 184 4.86 -4.84 -9.99
CA PHE A 184 3.55 -5.40 -10.31
C PHE A 184 3.17 -5.04 -11.74
N THR A 185 3.08 -6.04 -12.60
CA THR A 185 2.79 -5.87 -14.02
C THR A 185 1.60 -6.72 -14.42
N ILE A 186 0.63 -6.09 -15.07
CA ILE A 186 -0.47 -6.77 -15.77
C ILE A 186 -0.34 -6.48 -17.26
N GLU A 187 -0.11 -7.51 -18.07
CA GLU A 187 0.02 -7.40 -19.52
C GLU A 187 -1.31 -7.06 -20.21
N SER A 188 -1.27 -6.53 -21.44
CA SER A 188 -2.45 -5.96 -22.11
C SER A 188 -3.61 -6.95 -22.33
N ALA A 189 -3.32 -8.23 -22.53
CA ALA A 189 -4.32 -9.28 -22.68
C ALA A 189 -4.78 -9.88 -21.33
N ALA A 190 -4.15 -9.49 -20.22
CA ALA A 190 -4.40 -10.11 -18.94
C ALA A 190 -5.59 -9.48 -18.19
N THR A 191 -6.27 -10.30 -17.38
CA THR A 191 -7.36 -9.85 -16.50
C THR A 191 -7.14 -10.33 -15.07
N LEU A 192 -7.01 -9.38 -14.14
CA LEU A 192 -7.02 -9.64 -12.72
C LEU A 192 -8.41 -9.39 -12.16
N THR A 193 -9.02 -10.40 -11.52
CA THR A 193 -10.27 -10.23 -10.78
C THR A 193 -9.98 -10.05 -9.30
N ILE A 194 -10.55 -9.02 -8.68
CA ILE A 194 -10.41 -8.75 -7.24
C ILE A 194 -11.76 -8.96 -6.58
N SER A 195 -11.82 -9.85 -5.58
CA SER A 195 -13.05 -10.17 -4.87
C SER A 195 -13.40 -9.10 -3.84
N ALA A 196 -14.41 -8.27 -4.13
CA ALA A 196 -14.96 -7.19 -3.29
C ALA A 196 -13.98 -6.04 -2.95
N GLY A 197 -12.72 -6.35 -2.64
CA GLY A 197 -11.67 -5.35 -2.59
C GLY A 197 -10.28 -5.91 -2.28
N ALA A 198 -9.27 -5.11 -2.59
CA ALA A 198 -7.90 -5.40 -2.22
C ALA A 198 -7.08 -4.13 -2.00
N LYS A 199 -6.03 -4.29 -1.20
CA LYS A 199 -4.94 -3.35 -1.03
C LYS A 199 -3.65 -4.00 -1.51
N ILE A 200 -2.93 -3.32 -2.40
CA ILE A 200 -1.72 -3.85 -3.04
C ILE A 200 -0.58 -2.89 -2.74
N HIS A 201 0.44 -3.39 -2.05
CA HIS A 201 1.66 -2.66 -1.70
C HIS A 201 2.77 -3.03 -2.68
N ILE A 202 3.40 -2.02 -3.28
CA ILE A 202 4.43 -2.20 -4.31
C ILE A 202 5.64 -1.35 -3.94
N SER A 203 6.81 -1.96 -3.73
CA SER A 203 8.05 -1.21 -3.40
C SER A 203 8.75 -0.62 -4.62
N GLY A 204 8.45 -1.11 -5.82
CA GLY A 204 8.95 -0.67 -7.11
C GLY A 204 7.84 -0.10 -8.00
N THR A 205 7.87 -0.45 -9.28
CA THR A 205 6.93 0.10 -10.29
C THR A 205 5.68 -0.76 -10.42
N CYS A 206 4.54 -0.10 -10.58
CA CYS A 206 3.26 -0.71 -10.91
C CYS A 206 2.86 -0.33 -12.34
N THR A 207 2.67 -1.32 -13.21
CA THR A 207 2.28 -1.12 -14.61
C THR A 207 1.07 -1.97 -14.95
N ILE A 208 -0.04 -1.32 -15.27
CA ILE A 208 -1.30 -1.98 -15.62
C ILE A 208 -1.60 -1.70 -17.08
N ASN A 209 -1.30 -2.65 -17.96
CA ASN A 209 -1.66 -2.60 -19.38
C ASN A 209 -2.96 -3.37 -19.67
N GLY A 210 -3.30 -4.35 -18.83
CA GLY A 210 -4.53 -5.15 -18.95
C GLY A 210 -5.70 -4.63 -18.12
N THR A 211 -6.61 -5.52 -17.78
CA THR A 211 -7.84 -5.19 -17.03
C THR A 211 -7.75 -5.64 -15.58
N ILE A 212 -8.14 -4.76 -14.66
CA ILE A 212 -8.46 -5.12 -13.27
C ILE A 212 -9.97 -4.98 -13.09
N ASN A 213 -10.64 -6.09 -12.82
CA ASN A 213 -12.06 -6.12 -12.51
C ASN A 213 -12.27 -6.33 -11.01
N VAL A 214 -12.70 -5.28 -10.31
CA VAL A 214 -13.04 -5.32 -8.89
C VAL A 214 -14.51 -5.64 -8.77
N THR A 215 -14.81 -6.83 -8.24
CA THR A 215 -16.20 -7.26 -8.08
C THR A 215 -16.91 -6.48 -6.99
N THR A 216 -18.24 -6.56 -7.00
CA THR A 216 -19.09 -5.87 -6.04
C THR A 216 -18.91 -6.42 -4.63
N SER A 217 -19.10 -5.57 -3.64
CA SER A 217 -18.70 -5.79 -2.24
C SER A 217 -19.86 -6.04 -1.28
N LEU A 218 -20.96 -5.29 -1.43
CA LEU A 218 -22.18 -5.44 -0.64
C LEU A 218 -23.34 -5.81 -1.55
N ALA A 219 -24.09 -6.85 -1.17
CA ALA A 219 -25.28 -7.23 -1.90
C ALA A 219 -26.36 -6.14 -1.80
N GLY A 220 -27.06 -5.89 -2.90
CA GLY A 220 -28.28 -5.10 -2.93
C GLY A 220 -29.38 -5.73 -2.11
N ALA A 221 -30.23 -4.89 -1.52
CA ALA A 221 -31.38 -5.36 -0.75
C ALA A 221 -32.28 -6.22 -1.66
N GLY A 222 -32.68 -7.38 -1.15
CA GLY A 222 -33.50 -8.32 -1.91
C GLY A 222 -34.74 -8.71 -1.12
N ALA A 223 -35.90 -8.59 -1.76
CA ALA A 223 -37.10 -9.32 -1.39
C ALA A 223 -37.38 -10.39 -2.46
N ARG A 224 -36.53 -11.43 -2.54
CA ARG A 224 -36.88 -12.64 -3.32
C ARG A 224 -37.87 -13.54 -2.56
N THR A 225 -38.54 -12.99 -1.57
CA THR A 225 -39.64 -13.64 -0.88
C THR A 225 -40.84 -13.67 -1.82
N LEU A 226 -41.39 -14.86 -2.04
CA LEU A 226 -42.67 -15.01 -2.72
C LEU A 226 -43.73 -14.23 -1.94
N ALA A 227 -44.27 -13.18 -2.56
CA ALA A 227 -45.43 -12.48 -2.03
C ALA A 227 -46.69 -13.20 -2.51
N TYR A 228 -47.68 -13.32 -1.61
CA TYR A 228 -49.01 -13.83 -1.92
C TYR A 228 -50.02 -12.69 -1.94
N ALA A 229 -51.24 -12.98 -2.37
CA ALA A 229 -52.33 -12.02 -2.41
C ALA A 229 -52.55 -11.25 -1.10
N ASN A 230 -52.96 -9.99 -1.21
CA ASN A 230 -53.20 -9.09 -0.09
C ASN A 230 -51.95 -8.86 0.79
N THR A 231 -50.75 -9.07 0.24
CA THR A 231 -49.49 -8.81 0.91
C THR A 231 -48.87 -7.52 0.37
N ILE A 232 -48.35 -6.70 1.29
CA ILE A 232 -47.44 -5.62 0.99
C ILE A 232 -46.08 -6.04 1.53
N ILE A 233 -45.07 -6.09 0.65
CA ILE A 233 -43.68 -6.13 1.11
C ILE A 233 -43.09 -4.76 0.84
N VAL A 234 -42.83 -4.06 1.93
CA VAL A 234 -42.24 -2.72 1.97
C VAL A 234 -40.78 -2.81 1.51
N ALA A 235 -40.29 -1.76 0.85
CA ALA A 235 -38.90 -1.69 0.44
C ALA A 235 -37.98 -1.61 1.66
N ASN A 236 -36.92 -2.40 1.61
CA ASN A 236 -35.85 -2.35 2.58
C ASN A 236 -34.72 -1.48 2.03
N PRO A 237 -34.06 -0.70 2.90
CA PRO A 237 -32.89 0.04 2.49
C PRO A 237 -31.77 -0.90 2.02
N GLY A 238 -30.89 -0.36 1.18
CA GLY A 238 -29.63 -1.01 0.83
C GLY A 238 -28.71 -1.19 2.04
N LEU A 239 -27.57 -1.85 1.81
CA LEU A 239 -26.49 -2.03 2.79
C LEU A 239 -25.38 -1.00 2.53
N GLY A 240 -24.66 -0.60 3.58
CA GLY A 240 -23.53 0.34 3.50
C GLY A 240 -23.83 1.72 4.10
N SER A 241 -22.83 2.60 4.13
CA SER A 241 -22.89 3.88 4.85
C SER A 241 -23.72 4.98 4.16
N GLY A 242 -23.96 4.85 2.87
CA GLY A 242 -24.81 5.71 2.04
C GLY A 242 -25.89 4.87 1.38
N LEU A 243 -26.54 4.03 2.18
CA LEU A 243 -27.67 3.20 1.76
C LEU A 243 -28.77 4.05 1.10
N GLY A 244 -29.27 3.59 -0.03
CA GLY A 244 -30.52 4.11 -0.58
C GLY A 244 -31.69 3.71 0.33
N GLY A 245 -32.59 4.63 0.62
CA GLY A 245 -33.86 4.36 1.32
C GLY A 245 -35.03 4.23 0.34
N GLU A 246 -36.24 3.97 0.86
CA GLU A 246 -37.45 3.82 0.03
C GLU A 246 -37.86 5.10 -0.71
N VAL A 247 -37.47 6.27 -0.19
CA VAL A 247 -37.88 7.58 -0.74
C VAL A 247 -36.65 8.46 -1.03
N PHE A 248 -35.57 8.26 -0.29
CA PHE A 248 -34.37 9.08 -0.37
C PHE A 248 -33.22 8.30 -1.02
N GLY A 249 -32.50 8.95 -1.92
CA GLY A 249 -31.24 8.43 -2.42
C GLY A 249 -30.17 8.38 -1.32
N GLY A 250 -29.20 7.49 -1.47
CA GLY A 250 -28.11 7.38 -0.51
C GLY A 250 -27.21 8.61 -0.47
N SER A 251 -26.83 9.07 0.72
CA SER A 251 -25.90 10.18 0.88
C SER A 251 -24.50 9.83 0.35
N ALA A 252 -23.82 10.82 -0.24
CA ALA A 252 -22.39 10.68 -0.51
C ALA A 252 -21.61 10.66 0.81
N TYR A 253 -20.65 9.74 0.95
CA TYR A 253 -19.72 9.70 2.07
C TYR A 253 -18.29 9.61 1.56
N ASN A 254 -17.37 10.05 2.42
CA ASN A 254 -15.96 10.11 2.12
C ASN A 254 -15.30 8.73 2.27
N TYR A 255 -14.45 8.36 1.30
CA TYR A 255 -13.68 7.11 1.31
C TYR A 255 -12.82 6.91 2.56
N PHE A 256 -12.44 7.99 3.25
CA PHE A 256 -11.71 7.91 4.52
C PHE A 256 -12.51 7.24 5.65
N LEU A 257 -13.84 7.32 5.62
CA LEU A 257 -14.71 6.74 6.64
C LEU A 257 -15.11 5.31 6.30
N ASN A 258 -15.37 5.04 5.02
CA ASN A 258 -15.68 3.71 4.51
C ASN A 258 -15.24 3.60 3.05
N PRO A 259 -14.30 2.70 2.70
CA PRO A 259 -13.77 2.61 1.34
C PRO A 259 -14.66 1.80 0.39
N ILE A 260 -15.75 1.21 0.90
CA ILE A 260 -16.66 0.33 0.18
C ILE A 260 -17.89 1.14 -0.27
N GLY A 261 -18.39 0.89 -1.48
CA GLY A 261 -19.66 1.46 -1.94
C GLY A 261 -20.86 0.99 -1.11
N SER A 262 -22.00 1.64 -1.30
CA SER A 262 -23.30 1.23 -0.75
C SER A 262 -24.20 0.63 -1.83
N SER A 263 -25.02 -0.34 -1.43
CA SER A 263 -25.93 -1.04 -2.33
C SER A 263 -27.28 -0.31 -2.42
N GLY A 264 -28.07 -0.64 -3.45
CA GLY A 264 -29.38 -0.04 -3.67
C GLY A 264 -30.49 -0.71 -2.85
N ALA A 265 -31.57 0.03 -2.59
CA ALA A 265 -32.79 -0.49 -1.96
C ALA A 265 -33.59 -1.41 -2.91
N ASN A 266 -34.40 -2.30 -2.35
CA ASN A 266 -35.40 -2.99 -3.17
C ASN A 266 -36.61 -2.09 -3.47
N GLY A 267 -37.43 -2.48 -4.44
CA GLY A 267 -38.75 -1.87 -4.67
C GLY A 267 -39.84 -2.52 -3.81
N THR A 268 -40.91 -1.78 -3.55
CA THR A 268 -42.11 -2.26 -2.86
C THR A 268 -42.94 -3.15 -3.77
N ILE A 269 -43.47 -4.26 -3.26
CA ILE A 269 -44.43 -5.11 -3.98
C ILE A 269 -45.78 -5.07 -3.30
N PHE A 270 -46.82 -4.91 -4.12
CA PHE A 270 -48.22 -4.90 -3.71
C PHE A 270 -49.03 -5.83 -4.61
N LEU A 271 -49.65 -6.86 -4.05
CA LEU A 271 -50.45 -7.84 -4.79
C LEU A 271 -51.91 -7.78 -4.33
N THR A 272 -52.84 -7.57 -5.28
CA THR A 272 -54.27 -7.35 -4.96
C THR A 272 -55.15 -8.58 -5.14
N ALA A 273 -54.75 -9.58 -5.93
CA ALA A 273 -55.62 -10.72 -6.24
C ALA A 273 -55.13 -12.04 -5.64
N VAL A 274 -56.08 -12.81 -5.10
CA VAL A 274 -55.92 -14.18 -4.58
C VAL A 274 -55.37 -15.11 -5.67
N GLY A 275 -54.32 -15.88 -5.36
CA GLY A 275 -53.64 -16.77 -6.31
C GLY A 275 -52.51 -16.13 -7.13
N THR A 276 -52.22 -14.83 -6.91
CA THR A 276 -51.08 -14.15 -7.55
C THR A 276 -49.81 -14.37 -6.74
N GLY A 277 -48.78 -14.96 -7.36
CA GLY A 277 -47.42 -14.97 -6.83
C GLY A 277 -46.58 -13.86 -7.46
N GLY A 278 -45.62 -13.31 -6.73
CA GLY A 278 -44.66 -12.37 -7.28
C GLY A 278 -43.31 -12.46 -6.57
N SER A 279 -42.25 -12.00 -7.25
CA SER A 279 -40.93 -11.82 -6.65
C SER A 279 -40.59 -10.33 -6.62
N GLY A 280 -40.12 -9.85 -5.48
CA GLY A 280 -39.67 -8.47 -5.34
C GLY A 280 -38.39 -8.21 -6.15
N SER A 281 -38.23 -6.96 -6.57
CA SER A 281 -37.03 -6.48 -7.25
C SER A 281 -35.81 -6.56 -6.31
N LYS A 282 -34.60 -6.74 -6.85
CA LYS A 282 -33.33 -6.70 -6.08
C LYS A 282 -32.61 -5.39 -6.37
N GLY A 283 -32.16 -4.71 -5.32
CA GLY A 283 -31.23 -3.58 -5.42
C GLY A 283 -29.94 -3.96 -6.12
N GLY A 284 -29.26 -2.98 -6.70
CA GLY A 284 -27.94 -3.15 -7.28
C GLY A 284 -26.86 -3.33 -6.21
N ASP A 285 -25.89 -4.19 -6.50
CA ASP A 285 -24.77 -4.48 -5.59
C ASP A 285 -23.76 -3.30 -5.55
N ALA A 286 -23.09 -3.08 -4.43
CA ALA A 286 -22.14 -1.97 -4.27
C ALA A 286 -20.81 -2.23 -5.01
N GLY A 287 -20.20 -1.20 -5.60
CA GLY A 287 -18.87 -1.29 -6.17
C GLY A 287 -17.79 -1.66 -5.13
N GLY A 288 -16.75 -2.35 -5.60
CA GLY A 288 -15.65 -2.80 -4.75
C GLY A 288 -14.56 -1.76 -4.51
N THR A 289 -13.52 -2.16 -3.80
CA THR A 289 -12.43 -1.27 -3.36
C THR A 289 -11.09 -1.73 -3.91
N LEU A 290 -10.32 -0.83 -4.52
CA LEU A 290 -8.93 -1.09 -4.89
C LEU A 290 -8.02 0.02 -4.41
N ILE A 291 -6.98 -0.37 -3.66
CA ILE A 291 -5.98 0.54 -3.14
C ILE A 291 -4.60 0.10 -3.62
N PHE A 292 -3.84 1.02 -4.22
CA PHE A 292 -2.44 0.84 -4.56
C PHE A 292 -1.56 1.75 -3.70
N ASP A 293 -0.59 1.15 -3.00
CA ASP A 293 0.44 1.83 -2.22
C ASP A 293 1.79 1.59 -2.91
N CYS A 294 2.20 2.49 -3.81
CA CYS A 294 3.41 2.35 -4.61
C CYS A 294 4.54 3.25 -4.07
N ALA A 295 5.71 2.67 -3.78
CA ALA A 295 6.91 3.46 -3.54
C ALA A 295 7.53 3.95 -4.87
N GLY A 296 7.40 3.18 -5.96
CA GLY A 296 7.77 3.62 -7.30
C GLY A 296 6.60 4.27 -8.06
N ALA A 297 6.78 4.44 -9.37
CA ALA A 297 5.75 5.01 -10.24
C ALA A 297 4.56 4.05 -10.43
N PHE A 298 3.36 4.63 -10.54
CA PHE A 298 2.17 3.93 -11.00
C PHE A 298 1.85 4.35 -12.43
N ILE A 299 1.70 3.38 -13.32
CA ILE A 299 1.43 3.58 -14.74
C ILE A 299 0.20 2.74 -15.11
N LEU A 300 -0.90 3.41 -15.46
CA LEU A 300 -2.00 2.79 -16.18
C LEU A 300 -1.73 3.01 -17.68
N GLY A 301 -1.33 1.93 -18.36
CA GLY A 301 -0.97 1.95 -19.78
C GLY A 301 -2.17 2.28 -20.67
N SER A 302 -1.92 2.64 -21.93
CA SER A 302 -2.97 3.08 -22.87
C SER A 302 -4.12 2.09 -23.10
N THR A 303 -3.91 0.79 -22.87
CA THR A 303 -4.96 -0.26 -22.90
C THR A 303 -5.45 -0.65 -21.50
N GLY A 304 -4.81 -0.12 -20.46
CA GLY A 304 -5.06 -0.45 -19.06
C GLY A 304 -6.43 0.01 -18.62
N SER A 305 -7.15 -0.87 -17.91
CA SER A 305 -8.44 -0.52 -17.31
C SER A 305 -8.57 -1.00 -15.87
N ILE A 306 -9.22 -0.18 -15.04
CA ILE A 306 -9.60 -0.52 -13.67
C ILE A 306 -11.11 -0.31 -13.55
N LEU A 307 -11.85 -1.39 -13.26
CA LEU A 307 -13.30 -1.40 -13.21
C LEU A 307 -13.75 -1.70 -11.78
N ALA A 308 -14.33 -0.72 -11.08
CA ALA A 308 -14.92 -0.86 -9.75
C ALA A 308 -16.32 -0.24 -9.75
N ARG A 309 -17.22 -0.81 -10.56
CA ARG A 309 -18.56 -0.29 -10.82
C ARG A 309 -19.60 -0.80 -9.84
N GLY A 310 -20.63 0.00 -9.61
CA GLY A 310 -21.87 -0.44 -8.98
C GLY A 310 -22.66 -1.38 -9.88
N GLY A 311 -23.33 -2.35 -9.26
CA GLY A 311 -24.24 -3.26 -9.93
C GLY A 311 -25.57 -2.59 -10.29
N ASN A 312 -26.13 -2.99 -11.43
CA ASN A 312 -27.49 -2.59 -11.80
C ASN A 312 -28.52 -3.30 -10.91
N ALA A 313 -29.62 -2.61 -10.63
CA ALA A 313 -30.78 -3.23 -10.01
C ALA A 313 -31.40 -4.28 -10.94
N VAL A 314 -32.04 -5.28 -10.34
CA VAL A 314 -32.73 -6.36 -11.06
C VAL A 314 -34.22 -6.23 -10.81
N VAL A 315 -35.01 -6.14 -11.88
CA VAL A 315 -36.47 -6.12 -11.80
C VAL A 315 -37.00 -7.46 -11.31
N GLY A 316 -37.99 -7.43 -10.42
CA GLY A 316 -38.71 -8.63 -9.99
C GLY A 316 -39.77 -9.06 -11.01
N THR A 317 -40.68 -9.94 -10.59
CA THR A 317 -41.73 -10.49 -11.46
C THR A 317 -43.10 -10.47 -10.79
N LEU A 318 -44.14 -10.26 -11.58
CA LEU A 318 -45.54 -10.45 -11.19
C LEU A 318 -46.07 -11.67 -11.96
N GLY A 319 -46.61 -12.66 -11.25
CA GLY A 319 -47.10 -13.92 -11.84
C GLY A 319 -48.42 -13.77 -12.59
N THR A 320 -49.27 -12.82 -12.20
CA THR A 320 -50.47 -12.40 -12.94
C THR A 320 -50.58 -10.87 -12.91
N SER A 321 -51.37 -10.30 -13.82
CA SER A 321 -51.50 -8.86 -14.05
C SER A 321 -52.20 -8.09 -12.92
N SER A 322 -52.33 -8.63 -11.72
CA SER A 322 -53.10 -8.04 -10.61
C SER A 322 -52.19 -7.65 -9.45
N GLY A 323 -51.41 -6.59 -9.66
CA GLY A 323 -50.49 -6.03 -8.66
C GLY A 323 -49.59 -4.93 -9.22
N THR A 324 -48.71 -4.43 -8.37
CA THR A 324 -47.69 -3.43 -8.69
C THR A 324 -46.37 -3.77 -8.02
N LEU A 325 -45.29 -3.51 -8.74
CA LEU A 325 -43.93 -3.69 -8.27
C LEU A 325 -43.13 -2.42 -8.57
N GLY A 326 -42.66 -1.77 -7.51
CA GLY A 326 -41.70 -0.68 -7.59
C GLY A 326 -40.38 -1.16 -8.19
N GLY A 327 -39.72 -0.26 -8.92
CA GLY A 327 -38.34 -0.48 -9.34
C GLY A 327 -37.39 -0.48 -8.14
N SER A 328 -36.24 -1.15 -8.27
CA SER A 328 -35.18 -1.17 -7.27
C SER A 328 -34.06 -0.19 -7.61
N GLY A 329 -33.38 0.31 -6.58
CA GLY A 329 -32.28 1.25 -6.77
C GLY A 329 -30.99 0.59 -7.21
N GLY A 330 -30.19 1.28 -8.03
CA GLY A 330 -28.85 0.84 -8.44
C GLY A 330 -27.82 0.95 -7.31
N GLY A 331 -26.77 0.13 -7.37
CA GLY A 331 -25.66 0.21 -6.42
C GLY A 331 -24.70 1.35 -6.76
N SER A 332 -24.07 1.95 -5.76
CA SER A 332 -23.05 2.99 -6.01
C SER A 332 -21.76 2.41 -6.59
N GLY A 333 -20.97 3.28 -7.22
CA GLY A 333 -19.60 2.97 -7.65
C GLY A 333 -18.67 2.62 -6.48
N GLY A 334 -17.47 2.14 -6.82
CA GLY A 334 -16.43 1.72 -5.89
C GLY A 334 -15.34 2.76 -5.64
N LEU A 335 -14.29 2.34 -4.93
CA LEU A 335 -13.09 3.15 -4.69
C LEU A 335 -11.92 2.65 -5.54
N VAL A 336 -11.26 3.58 -6.22
CA VAL A 336 -9.91 3.36 -6.77
C VAL A 336 -9.00 4.43 -6.16
N LEU A 337 -8.16 4.02 -5.20
CA LEU A 337 -7.19 4.89 -4.54
C LEU A 337 -5.79 4.47 -4.96
N VAL A 338 -5.06 5.37 -5.61
CA VAL A 338 -3.66 5.18 -5.97
C VAL A 338 -2.83 6.19 -5.21
N LYS A 339 -1.84 5.68 -4.47
CA LYS A 339 -0.80 6.46 -3.82
C LYS A 339 0.54 6.07 -4.43
N SER A 340 1.33 7.07 -4.85
CA SER A 340 2.71 6.87 -5.30
C SER A 340 3.64 7.87 -4.64
N LEU A 341 4.85 7.44 -4.26
CA LEU A 341 5.91 8.36 -3.80
C LEU A 341 6.66 9.03 -4.96
N ILE A 342 6.46 8.59 -6.21
CA ILE A 342 7.13 9.16 -7.40
C ILE A 342 6.11 9.86 -8.31
N SER A 343 5.21 9.10 -8.91
CA SER A 343 4.26 9.63 -9.89
C SER A 343 3.10 8.68 -10.17
N ILE A 344 1.99 9.24 -10.64
CA ILE A 344 0.85 8.51 -11.18
C ILE A 344 0.63 8.99 -12.61
N THR A 345 0.72 8.07 -13.57
CA THR A 345 0.46 8.35 -14.98
C THR A 345 -0.70 7.50 -15.46
N LEU A 346 -1.76 8.15 -15.95
CA LEU A 346 -2.81 7.48 -16.73
C LEU A 346 -2.59 7.87 -18.19
N GLN A 347 -2.15 6.92 -19.02
CA GLN A 347 -1.88 7.20 -20.43
C GLN A 347 -3.19 7.45 -21.19
N ALA A 348 -3.11 8.21 -22.29
CA ALA A 348 -4.25 8.37 -23.18
C ALA A 348 -4.75 6.99 -23.67
N GLY A 349 -6.06 6.76 -23.63
CA GLY A 349 -6.70 5.47 -23.90
C GLY A 349 -7.00 4.63 -22.65
N SER A 350 -6.27 4.84 -21.55
CA SER A 350 -6.54 4.14 -20.30
C SER A 350 -7.88 4.53 -19.68
N THR A 351 -8.47 3.65 -18.87
CA THR A 351 -9.77 3.90 -18.23
C THR A 351 -9.80 3.51 -16.75
N VAL A 352 -10.28 4.42 -15.90
CA VAL A 352 -10.71 4.11 -14.52
C VAL A 352 -12.22 4.29 -14.44
N ASP A 353 -12.96 3.20 -14.29
CA ASP A 353 -14.43 3.19 -14.29
C ASP A 353 -14.97 2.84 -12.89
N VAL A 354 -15.45 3.87 -12.21
CA VAL A 354 -16.08 3.76 -10.88
C VAL A 354 -17.54 4.22 -10.93
N ARG A 355 -18.24 4.02 -12.05
CA ARG A 355 -19.63 4.48 -12.20
C ARG A 355 -20.62 3.73 -11.28
N GLY A 356 -21.71 4.40 -10.96
CA GLY A 356 -22.87 3.79 -10.29
C GLY A 356 -23.69 2.93 -11.25
N GLY A 357 -24.44 1.98 -10.68
CA GLY A 357 -25.36 1.11 -11.42
C GLY A 357 -26.73 1.76 -11.64
N ASN A 358 -27.44 1.29 -12.65
CA ASN A 358 -28.76 1.80 -13.02
C ASN A 358 -29.86 1.24 -12.09
N GLY A 359 -30.89 2.04 -11.84
CA GLY A 359 -32.13 1.59 -11.23
C GLY A 359 -32.95 0.72 -12.18
N SER A 360 -33.83 -0.12 -11.64
CA SER A 360 -34.69 -0.99 -12.44
C SER A 360 -36.06 -0.35 -12.68
N ASN A 361 -36.72 -0.77 -13.75
CA ASN A 361 -38.05 -0.30 -14.11
C ASN A 361 -39.09 -0.83 -13.12
N ALA A 362 -40.17 -0.07 -12.93
CA ALA A 362 -41.36 -0.57 -12.27
C ALA A 362 -42.12 -1.55 -13.17
N VAL A 363 -42.95 -2.40 -12.55
CA VAL A 363 -43.88 -3.29 -13.27
C VAL A 363 -45.29 -3.03 -12.74
N GLY A 364 -46.20 -2.68 -13.66
CA GLY A 364 -47.62 -2.47 -13.37
C GLY A 364 -48.46 -3.59 -13.96
N GLY A 365 -49.40 -4.10 -13.18
CA GLY A 365 -50.46 -4.98 -13.65
C GLY A 365 -51.73 -4.21 -14.04
N THR A 366 -52.60 -4.86 -14.84
CA THR A 366 -53.96 -4.43 -15.15
C THR A 366 -54.74 -4.03 -13.90
N GLY A 367 -55.29 -2.81 -13.89
CA GLY A 367 -56.12 -2.30 -12.79
C GLY A 367 -55.33 -1.81 -11.56
N SER A 368 -53.99 -1.72 -11.64
CA SER A 368 -53.18 -1.15 -10.57
C SER A 368 -52.92 0.36 -10.74
N SER A 369 -52.65 1.06 -9.64
CA SER A 369 -52.35 2.50 -9.55
C SER A 369 -50.96 2.90 -10.09
N GLY A 370 -50.23 1.98 -10.72
CA GLY A 370 -48.86 2.21 -11.24
C GLY A 370 -47.80 2.28 -10.14
N SER A 371 -46.53 2.27 -10.53
CA SER A 371 -45.40 2.30 -9.60
C SER A 371 -44.24 3.13 -10.13
N PHE A 372 -43.43 3.64 -9.21
CA PHE A 372 -42.22 4.40 -9.55
C PHE A 372 -41.04 3.48 -9.87
N GLY A 373 -40.26 3.87 -10.88
CA GLY A 373 -38.96 3.26 -11.18
C GLY A 373 -37.93 3.51 -10.06
N GLY A 374 -36.93 2.64 -9.97
CA GLY A 374 -35.88 2.76 -8.97
C GLY A 374 -34.86 3.85 -9.30
N GLY A 375 -34.22 4.40 -8.27
CA GLY A 375 -33.17 5.42 -8.43
C GLY A 375 -31.85 4.85 -8.95
N GLY A 376 -31.09 5.66 -9.69
CA GLY A 376 -29.73 5.31 -10.10
C GLY A 376 -28.73 5.39 -8.93
N GLY A 377 -27.72 4.53 -8.91
CA GLY A 377 -26.64 4.59 -7.90
C GLY A 377 -25.69 5.75 -8.16
N GLY A 378 -25.15 6.36 -7.10
CA GLY A 378 -24.13 7.41 -7.21
C GLY A 378 -22.82 6.89 -7.79
N GLY A 379 -22.11 7.71 -8.56
CA GLY A 379 -20.77 7.38 -9.03
C GLY A 379 -19.75 7.36 -7.90
N GLY A 380 -18.72 6.53 -7.99
CA GLY A 380 -17.72 6.22 -6.95
C GLY A 380 -16.63 7.27 -6.74
N HIS A 381 -15.48 6.84 -6.19
CA HIS A 381 -14.37 7.75 -5.90
C HIS A 381 -13.08 7.29 -6.58
N GLY A 382 -12.53 8.13 -7.45
CA GLY A 382 -11.14 8.03 -7.91
C GLY A 382 -10.22 8.97 -7.12
N ALA A 383 -9.20 8.44 -6.44
CA ALA A 383 -8.26 9.23 -5.66
C ALA A 383 -6.82 8.94 -6.08
N PHE A 384 -6.10 9.95 -6.55
CA PHE A 384 -4.73 9.88 -7.03
C PHE A 384 -3.86 10.85 -6.22
N LEU A 385 -2.94 10.30 -5.44
CA LEU A 385 -2.08 11.04 -4.52
C LEU A 385 -0.62 10.73 -4.83
N SER A 386 0.11 11.70 -5.38
CA SER A 386 1.57 11.57 -5.61
C SER A 386 2.23 12.93 -5.81
N PRO A 387 3.56 13.03 -5.85
CA PRO A 387 4.25 14.27 -6.22
C PRO A 387 4.01 14.73 -7.66
N ASN A 388 3.58 13.84 -8.56
CA ASN A 388 3.31 14.19 -9.94
C ASN A 388 2.20 13.30 -10.53
N ASN A 389 1.03 13.89 -10.77
CA ASN A 389 -0.10 13.19 -11.38
C ASN A 389 -0.32 13.69 -12.83
N SER A 390 -0.28 12.76 -13.78
CA SER A 390 -0.59 13.02 -15.20
C SER A 390 -1.77 12.14 -15.65
N PRO A 391 -3.02 12.53 -15.38
CA PRO A 391 -4.20 11.76 -15.74
C PRO A 391 -4.68 12.09 -17.17
N SER A 392 -3.98 11.59 -18.19
CA SER A 392 -4.40 11.74 -19.60
C SER A 392 -5.41 10.68 -20.06
N GLY A 393 -5.70 9.70 -19.20
CA GLY A 393 -6.74 8.69 -19.40
C GLY A 393 -8.16 9.17 -19.10
N THR A 394 -9.14 8.29 -19.33
CA THR A 394 -10.55 8.56 -19.01
C THR A 394 -10.87 8.10 -17.59
N ILE A 395 -11.49 8.96 -16.79
CA ILE A 395 -11.97 8.63 -15.45
C ILE A 395 -13.49 8.76 -15.44
N LEU A 396 -14.21 7.65 -15.38
CA LEU A 396 -15.67 7.60 -15.42
C LEU A 396 -16.25 7.60 -14.01
N LEU A 397 -16.83 8.74 -13.64
CA LEU A 397 -17.41 8.99 -12.32
C LEU A 397 -18.94 9.15 -12.38
N THR A 398 -19.60 8.88 -13.50
CA THR A 398 -21.04 9.15 -13.62
C THR A 398 -21.87 8.29 -12.66
N GLY A 399 -22.97 8.84 -12.15
CA GLY A 399 -24.02 8.04 -11.53
C GLY A 399 -24.76 7.19 -12.56
N GLY A 400 -25.56 6.25 -12.07
CA GLY A 400 -26.46 5.43 -12.88
C GLY A 400 -27.76 6.18 -13.23
N THR A 401 -28.43 5.69 -14.26
CA THR A 401 -29.73 6.22 -14.68
C THR A 401 -30.86 5.69 -13.79
N ALA A 402 -31.93 6.45 -13.67
CA ALA A 402 -33.17 5.97 -13.06
C ALA A 402 -33.86 4.92 -13.95
N GLY A 403 -34.64 4.05 -13.31
CA GLY A 403 -35.58 3.17 -14.00
C GLY A 403 -36.87 3.92 -14.40
N THR A 404 -37.60 3.36 -15.36
CA THR A 404 -38.86 3.93 -15.84
C THR A 404 -40.03 3.56 -14.93
N SER A 405 -40.93 4.52 -14.72
CA SER A 405 -42.19 4.32 -13.97
C SER A 405 -43.31 3.79 -14.85
N THR A 406 -44.28 3.12 -14.23
CA THR A 406 -45.53 2.67 -14.89
C THR A 406 -46.75 3.51 -14.47
N GLY A 407 -46.59 4.43 -13.50
CA GLY A 407 -47.61 5.38 -13.07
C GLY A 407 -47.26 6.09 -11.75
N THR A 408 -48.25 6.62 -11.05
CA THR A 408 -48.10 7.33 -9.76
C THR A 408 -48.67 6.48 -8.62
N GLY A 409 -47.85 5.61 -8.05
CA GLY A 409 -48.28 4.75 -6.96
C GLY A 409 -47.14 4.39 -6.01
N TYR A 410 -46.93 3.10 -5.76
CA TYR A 410 -45.95 2.66 -4.74
C TYR A 410 -44.51 3.10 -5.07
N ALA A 411 -43.77 3.44 -4.01
CA ALA A 411 -42.39 3.91 -4.11
C ALA A 411 -41.44 2.84 -4.69
N GLY A 412 -40.54 3.28 -5.56
CA GLY A 412 -39.37 2.51 -5.97
C GLY A 412 -38.23 2.70 -4.97
N GLY A 413 -37.27 1.78 -4.94
CA GLY A 413 -36.08 1.88 -4.09
C GLY A 413 -35.12 2.98 -4.57
N GLY A 414 -34.56 3.73 -3.62
CA GLY A 414 -33.45 4.66 -3.87
C GLY A 414 -32.13 3.95 -4.18
N GLY A 415 -31.29 4.61 -4.97
CA GLY A 415 -29.94 4.14 -5.29
C GLY A 415 -28.97 4.33 -4.12
N GLY A 416 -27.94 3.50 -4.04
CA GLY A 416 -26.83 3.69 -3.09
C GLY A 416 -25.97 4.89 -3.47
N GLY A 417 -25.35 5.55 -2.49
CA GLY A 417 -24.36 6.63 -2.70
C GLY A 417 -22.96 6.20 -2.26
N PHE A 418 -21.91 6.73 -2.90
CA PHE A 418 -20.51 6.64 -2.46
C PHE A 418 -19.66 7.59 -3.31
N GLY A 419 -19.03 8.64 -2.77
CA GLY A 419 -18.40 9.69 -3.59
C GLY A 419 -19.41 10.62 -4.28
N GLY A 420 -20.45 10.07 -4.89
CA GLY A 420 -21.66 10.75 -5.36
C GLY A 420 -22.91 10.26 -4.63
N ALA A 421 -23.94 11.10 -4.53
CA ALA A 421 -25.21 10.70 -3.92
C ALA A 421 -26.01 9.78 -4.87
N GLY A 422 -26.72 8.80 -4.30
CA GLY A 422 -27.68 8.00 -5.03
C GLY A 422 -28.93 8.80 -5.39
N GLY A 423 -29.62 8.40 -6.44
CA GLY A 423 -30.91 8.97 -6.81
C GLY A 423 -32.03 8.49 -5.89
N SER A 424 -32.99 9.37 -5.59
CA SER A 424 -34.30 8.97 -5.05
C SER A 424 -35.07 8.11 -6.07
N HIS A 425 -36.29 7.67 -5.76
CA HIS A 425 -37.14 7.03 -6.78
C HIS A 425 -37.19 7.90 -8.04
N GLN A 426 -37.02 7.30 -9.22
CA GLN A 426 -36.92 8.00 -10.52
C GLN A 426 -35.78 9.04 -10.66
N GLY A 427 -34.93 9.23 -9.65
CA GLY A 427 -33.78 10.11 -9.69
C GLY A 427 -32.57 9.39 -10.28
N ALA A 428 -31.82 10.07 -11.15
CA ALA A 428 -30.49 9.59 -11.52
C ALA A 428 -29.53 9.74 -10.32
N GLY A 429 -28.54 8.87 -10.24
CA GLY A 429 -27.43 9.06 -9.31
C GLY A 429 -26.58 10.24 -9.72
N VAL A 430 -26.00 10.97 -8.76
CA VAL A 430 -25.07 12.05 -9.08
C VAL A 430 -23.67 11.50 -9.30
N ALA A 431 -22.87 12.24 -10.06
CA ALA A 431 -21.49 11.88 -10.32
C ALA A 431 -20.68 11.79 -9.01
N GLY A 432 -19.69 10.91 -9.05
CA GLY A 432 -18.73 10.67 -8.01
C GLY A 432 -17.68 11.76 -7.86
N LEU A 433 -16.68 11.47 -7.03
CA LEU A 433 -15.63 12.42 -6.68
C LEU A 433 -14.28 12.02 -7.30
N LEU A 434 -13.58 13.00 -7.85
CA LEU A 434 -12.17 12.89 -8.21
C LEU A 434 -11.33 13.66 -7.21
N THR A 435 -10.43 12.96 -6.51
CA THR A 435 -9.36 13.59 -5.73
C THR A 435 -8.06 13.43 -6.49
N ASN A 436 -7.58 14.49 -7.14
CA ASN A 436 -6.24 14.50 -7.73
C ASN A 436 -5.38 15.48 -6.94
N ARG A 437 -4.47 14.97 -6.10
CA ARG A 437 -3.62 15.82 -5.24
C ARG A 437 -2.16 15.57 -5.49
N THR A 438 -1.45 16.67 -5.72
CA THR A 438 0.00 16.70 -5.69
C THR A 438 0.46 16.81 -4.24
N LEU A 439 1.17 15.79 -3.74
CA LEU A 439 1.75 15.79 -2.40
C LEU A 439 3.25 16.10 -2.52
N LEU A 440 3.71 17.13 -1.82
CA LEU A 440 5.15 17.36 -1.70
C LEU A 440 5.76 16.20 -0.88
N PRO A 441 6.87 15.59 -1.33
CA PRO A 441 7.60 14.65 -0.50
C PRO A 441 8.05 15.39 0.76
N VAL A 442 7.46 15.07 1.91
CA VAL A 442 8.03 15.44 3.20
C VAL A 442 9.14 14.43 3.46
N GLY A 443 10.38 14.92 3.34
CA GLY A 443 11.62 14.14 3.44
C GLY A 443 11.89 13.58 4.83
#